data_AF-A0A4Y3VVV8-F1
#
_entry.id   AF-A0A4Y3VVV8-F1
#
_cell.length_a   1.000
_cell.length_b   1.000
_cell.length_c   1.000
_cell.angle_alpha   90.00
_cell.angle_beta   90.00
_cell.angle_gamma   90.00
#
_symmetry.space_group_name_H-M   'P 1'
#
loop_
_entity.id
_entity.type
_entity.pdbx_description
1 polymer ?
#
loop_
_entity_poly.entity_id
_entity_poly.type
_entity_poly.pdbx_seq_one_letter_code
_entity_poly.pdbx_strand_id
1 'polypeptide(L)'
;MSGKRPVTARHRLPVRLRARRRRARWIRRVLLAVLVLVLASFGTVIVAYHLTVIPKPHPEVVIQSTVFLDAQGEYLGRRGPVDRQDVRLSQVPRAVQDSVIAAENRSFRTDSGVSPTGLVRAAVSTLSGSQRQGGSTITQQYVKNALLSPEQSLSRKVREALIAVKLDRTRSKEEILEGYLNTVYFGRGAAGIQSAARNYFGVDARELSLAQGAALAAVINLPSYYERAGADARVTAALRNRWEWVLDGMRGSGMISAKERAAVAFPAFRFYPPGDTDGQRQYLIDVAAAEAADRLGITQDELARGGYTVRTTFDLAAQDATAERVRRAPPARTGTRLHTAVVAMVPGDGAVRVLYGGADYAKQLFNDAVSGAVEAGTALKPVGHLTGDGPLESLGRTAAPSPLRMASAYAATAVNGMYAKPYTVSRVTHAGRTLHTMRPKPISALPETAVPYPAGSPTTTFTGGAGTGPETRTLWHTESDKELSVTVALFAEYPARDKQPARPARLGDAPKRFAPSLVQEVREQLLRS
;
A
#
# COMPACT_ATOMS: atom_id res chain seq x y z
N MET A 1 29.39 -108.43 -48.30
CA MET A 1 28.16 -107.85 -47.70
C MET A 1 28.56 -107.19 -46.38
N SER A 2 28.86 -105.89 -46.38
CA SER A 2 27.97 -104.79 -45.97
C SER A 2 27.43 -104.92 -44.53
N GLY A 3 28.05 -104.22 -43.58
CA GLY A 3 27.54 -103.95 -42.25
C GLY A 3 27.76 -102.47 -41.90
N LYS A 4 26.83 -101.61 -42.29
CA LYS A 4 26.86 -100.16 -42.00
C LYS A 4 26.49 -99.90 -40.54
N ARG A 5 27.34 -99.16 -39.81
CA ARG A 5 27.02 -98.57 -38.50
C ARG A 5 26.00 -97.44 -38.65
N PRO A 6 25.03 -97.27 -37.73
CA PRO A 6 24.10 -96.15 -37.79
C PRO A 6 24.76 -94.88 -37.23
N VAL A 7 24.72 -93.80 -38.01
CA VAL A 7 25.06 -92.44 -37.56
C VAL A 7 23.80 -91.81 -36.97
N THR A 8 23.82 -91.49 -35.68
CA THR A 8 22.75 -90.73 -35.01
C THR A 8 22.72 -89.28 -35.51
N ALA A 9 21.67 -88.91 -36.23
CA ALA A 9 21.42 -87.53 -36.65
C ALA A 9 20.95 -86.67 -35.46
N ARG A 10 21.79 -85.74 -35.00
CA ARG A 10 21.37 -84.68 -34.07
C ARG A 10 20.46 -83.69 -34.82
N HIS A 11 19.16 -83.68 -34.48
CA HIS A 11 18.23 -82.64 -34.93
C HIS A 11 18.70 -81.24 -34.49
N ARG A 12 19.23 -80.46 -35.44
CA ARG A 12 19.53 -79.03 -35.23
C ARG A 12 18.22 -78.25 -35.37
N LEU A 13 17.72 -77.70 -34.26
CA LEU A 13 16.58 -76.77 -34.25
C LEU A 13 16.83 -75.58 -35.20
N PRO A 14 15.82 -75.12 -35.97
CA PRO A 14 16.01 -74.12 -37.02
C PRO A 14 16.40 -72.74 -36.43
N VAL A 15 17.40 -72.12 -37.06
CA VAL A 15 18.09 -70.89 -36.63
C VAL A 15 17.14 -69.70 -36.38
N ARG A 16 15.98 -69.66 -37.06
CA ARG A 16 14.97 -68.60 -36.93
C ARG A 16 14.29 -68.54 -35.54
N LEU A 17 14.14 -69.68 -34.83
CA LEU A 17 13.60 -69.70 -33.46
C LEU A 17 14.59 -69.20 -32.40
N ARG A 18 15.91 -69.38 -32.63
CA ARG A 18 16.97 -68.89 -31.72
C ARG A 18 17.12 -67.37 -31.77
N ALA A 19 16.96 -66.75 -32.95
CA ALA A 19 17.01 -65.29 -33.11
C ALA A 19 15.82 -64.59 -32.43
N ARG A 20 14.60 -65.15 -32.56
CA ARG A 20 13.38 -64.63 -31.91
C ARG A 20 13.48 -64.71 -30.37
N ARG A 21 14.06 -65.79 -29.82
CA ARG A 21 14.34 -65.95 -28.38
C ARG A 21 15.46 -65.04 -27.86
N ARG A 22 16.40 -64.58 -28.70
CA ARG A 22 17.42 -63.58 -28.32
C ARG A 22 16.83 -62.17 -28.29
N ARG A 23 16.00 -61.79 -29.28
CA ARG A 23 15.27 -60.50 -29.27
C ARG A 23 14.29 -60.39 -28.09
N ALA A 24 13.53 -61.44 -27.79
CA ALA A 24 12.62 -61.45 -26.63
C ALA A 24 13.36 -61.31 -25.28
N ARG A 25 14.55 -61.91 -25.14
CA ARG A 25 15.40 -61.74 -23.95
C ARG A 25 15.99 -60.34 -23.84
N TRP A 26 16.36 -59.73 -24.97
CA TRP A 26 16.86 -58.36 -24.99
C TRP A 26 15.74 -57.35 -24.66
N ILE A 27 14.55 -57.51 -25.24
CA ILE A 27 13.36 -56.71 -24.90
C ILE A 27 13.00 -56.86 -23.42
N ARG A 28 13.00 -58.08 -22.86
CA ARG A 28 12.77 -58.28 -21.41
C ARG A 28 13.82 -57.57 -20.55
N ARG A 29 15.10 -57.61 -20.93
CA ARG A 29 16.17 -56.90 -20.20
C ARG A 29 16.00 -55.39 -20.28
N VAL A 30 15.61 -54.85 -21.43
CA VAL A 30 15.31 -53.42 -21.60
C VAL A 30 14.09 -53.03 -20.77
N LEU A 31 13.00 -53.80 -20.80
CA LEU A 31 11.82 -53.54 -19.97
C LEU A 31 12.12 -53.62 -18.48
N LEU A 32 12.93 -54.59 -18.04
CA LEU A 32 13.36 -54.71 -16.65
C LEU A 32 14.25 -53.54 -16.25
N ALA A 33 15.18 -53.11 -17.11
CA ALA A 33 16.03 -51.96 -16.87
C ALA A 33 15.21 -50.66 -16.78
N VAL A 34 14.21 -50.48 -17.66
CA VAL A 34 13.27 -49.36 -17.60
C VAL A 34 12.46 -49.42 -16.31
N LEU A 35 11.96 -50.58 -15.90
CA LEU A 35 11.22 -50.75 -14.65
C LEU A 35 12.09 -50.41 -13.43
N VAL A 36 13.33 -50.89 -13.38
CA VAL A 36 14.28 -50.54 -12.30
C VAL A 36 14.58 -49.05 -12.29
N LEU A 37 14.77 -48.43 -13.45
CA LEU A 37 14.95 -46.98 -13.57
C LEU A 37 13.74 -46.21 -13.05
N VAL A 38 12.53 -46.63 -13.40
CA VAL A 38 11.27 -46.04 -12.91
C VAL A 38 11.16 -46.20 -11.40
N LEU A 39 11.39 -47.40 -10.85
CA LEU A 39 11.32 -47.63 -9.41
C LEU A 39 12.39 -46.85 -8.65
N ALA A 40 13.62 -46.77 -9.17
CA ALA A 40 14.70 -45.99 -8.57
C ALA A 40 14.39 -44.48 -8.59
N SER A 41 13.79 -43.99 -9.67
CA SER A 41 13.34 -42.59 -9.73
C SER A 41 12.16 -42.30 -8.80
N PHE A 42 11.19 -43.20 -8.64
CA PHE A 42 10.17 -43.11 -7.59
C PHE A 42 10.78 -43.10 -6.18
N GLY A 43 11.71 -44.02 -5.90
CA GLY A 43 12.43 -44.06 -4.63
C GLY A 43 13.19 -42.77 -4.34
N THR A 44 13.84 -42.20 -5.37
CA THR A 44 14.55 -40.92 -5.27
C THR A 44 13.60 -39.76 -4.93
N VAL A 45 12.41 -39.71 -5.55
CA VAL A 45 11.38 -38.69 -5.26
C VAL A 45 10.84 -38.84 -3.83
N ILE A 46 10.63 -40.08 -3.35
CA ILE A 46 10.18 -40.35 -1.97
C ILE A 46 11.24 -39.89 -0.97
N VAL A 47 12.51 -40.27 -1.16
CA VAL A 47 13.61 -39.81 -0.30
C VAL A 47 13.72 -38.29 -0.32
N ALA A 48 13.68 -37.67 -1.51
CA ALA A 48 13.71 -36.22 -1.65
C ALA A 48 12.54 -35.55 -0.93
N TYR A 49 11.32 -36.10 -1.00
CA TYR A 49 10.15 -35.59 -0.26
C TYR A 49 10.37 -35.62 1.26
N HIS A 50 10.88 -36.73 1.80
CA HIS A 50 11.12 -36.85 3.24
C HIS A 50 12.22 -35.88 3.73
N LEU A 51 13.27 -35.68 2.93
CA LEU A 51 14.35 -34.74 3.23
C LEU A 51 13.96 -33.27 2.99
N THR A 52 12.89 -32.99 2.26
CA THR A 52 12.46 -31.62 1.96
C THR A 52 11.88 -30.97 3.20
N VAL A 53 12.51 -29.91 3.69
CA VAL A 53 11.98 -29.06 4.76
C VAL A 53 11.18 -27.92 4.13
N ILE A 54 10.03 -27.55 4.72
CA ILE A 54 9.30 -26.35 4.33
C ILE A 54 10.09 -25.17 4.89
N PRO A 55 10.70 -24.32 4.04
CA PRO A 55 11.47 -23.18 4.54
C PRO A 55 10.53 -22.14 5.14
N LYS A 56 11.07 -21.25 5.98
CA LYS A 56 10.33 -20.06 6.41
C LYS A 56 10.11 -19.12 5.22
N PRO A 57 9.04 -18.31 5.21
CA PRO A 57 8.86 -17.29 4.19
C PRO A 57 10.06 -16.35 4.10
N HIS A 58 10.37 -15.89 2.88
CA HIS A 58 11.45 -14.93 2.66
C HIS A 58 11.22 -13.63 3.44
N PRO A 59 12.26 -13.01 4.02
CA PRO A 59 12.10 -11.76 4.76
C PRO A 59 11.40 -10.67 3.96
N GLU A 60 11.69 -10.56 2.66
CA GLU A 60 11.06 -9.61 1.74
C GLU A 60 9.55 -9.83 1.57
N VAL A 61 9.09 -11.08 1.75
CA VAL A 61 7.66 -11.45 1.72
C VAL A 61 6.99 -11.08 3.04
N VAL A 62 7.73 -10.96 4.14
CA VAL A 62 7.23 -10.53 5.46
C VAL A 62 7.14 -9.00 5.56
N ILE A 63 7.83 -8.26 4.68
CA ILE A 63 7.79 -6.79 4.71
C ILE A 63 6.39 -6.31 4.27
N GLN A 64 5.77 -5.53 5.14
CA GLN A 64 4.47 -4.92 4.92
C GLN A 64 4.61 -3.40 5.03
N SER A 65 4.17 -2.67 4.01
CA SER A 65 4.04 -1.21 4.12
C SER A 65 3.08 -0.83 5.25
N THR A 66 3.48 0.16 6.04
CA THR A 66 2.57 0.82 6.97
C THR A 66 1.61 1.72 6.21
N VAL A 67 0.33 1.61 6.51
CA VAL A 67 -0.73 2.44 5.93
C VAL A 67 -1.12 3.53 6.89
N PHE A 68 -1.34 4.71 6.33
CA PHE A 68 -1.85 5.89 7.00
C PHE A 68 -3.29 6.12 6.54
N LEU A 69 -4.18 6.28 7.51
CA LEU A 69 -5.58 6.62 7.30
C LEU A 69 -5.85 8.01 7.90
N ASP A 70 -6.85 8.71 7.38
CA ASP A 70 -7.32 9.96 7.96
C ASP A 70 -8.17 9.74 9.22
N ALA A 71 -8.78 10.80 9.76
CA ALA A 71 -9.59 10.70 10.96
C ALA A 71 -10.85 9.83 10.78
N GLN A 72 -11.44 9.85 9.58
CA GLN A 72 -12.65 9.13 9.20
C GLN A 72 -12.35 7.69 8.72
N GLY A 73 -11.08 7.36 8.48
CA GLY A 73 -10.62 6.04 8.04
C GLY A 73 -10.36 5.94 6.53
N GLU A 74 -10.44 7.05 5.80
CA GLU A 74 -10.07 7.11 4.39
C GLU A 74 -8.56 6.92 4.23
N TYR A 75 -8.14 6.32 3.13
CA TYR A 75 -6.74 6.07 2.82
C TYR A 75 -5.99 7.38 2.50
N LEU A 76 -5.09 7.78 3.40
CA LEU A 76 -4.17 8.90 3.19
C LEU A 76 -2.97 8.48 2.32
N GLY A 77 -2.38 7.32 2.62
CA GLY A 77 -1.25 6.78 1.87
C GLY A 77 -0.51 5.68 2.63
N ARG A 78 0.71 5.36 2.21
CA ARG A 78 1.53 4.32 2.83
C ARG A 78 3.01 4.68 2.85
N ARG A 79 3.77 3.98 3.70
CA ARG A 79 5.23 4.04 3.72
C ARG A 79 5.80 2.62 3.80
N GLY A 80 6.76 2.31 2.94
CA GLY A 80 7.44 1.01 2.90
C GLY A 80 7.71 0.51 1.48
N PRO A 81 8.59 -0.48 1.33
CA PRO A 81 9.08 -0.92 0.02
C PRO A 81 8.07 -1.77 -0.78
N VAL A 82 7.06 -2.35 -0.12
CA VAL A 82 6.07 -3.26 -0.74
C VAL A 82 4.69 -2.98 -0.18
N ASP A 83 3.70 -2.72 -1.05
CA ASP A 83 2.31 -2.53 -0.64
C ASP A 83 1.67 -3.87 -0.28
N ARG A 84 1.78 -4.27 0.98
CA ARG A 84 1.21 -5.51 1.50
C ARG A 84 0.58 -5.29 2.86
N GLN A 85 -0.66 -5.74 3.00
CA GLN A 85 -1.36 -5.87 4.28
C GLN A 85 -2.02 -7.25 4.35
N ASP A 86 -1.64 -8.05 5.34
CA ASP A 86 -2.23 -9.37 5.52
C ASP A 86 -3.66 -9.23 6.08
N VAL A 87 -4.59 -9.94 5.45
CA VAL A 87 -5.97 -10.10 5.93
C VAL A 87 -6.27 -11.56 6.17
N ARG A 88 -7.11 -11.84 7.17
CA ARG A 88 -7.61 -13.20 7.37
C ARG A 88 -8.52 -13.58 6.22
N LEU A 89 -8.51 -14.86 5.81
CA LEU A 89 -9.35 -15.35 4.71
C LEU A 89 -10.84 -15.14 5.00
N SER A 90 -11.24 -15.16 6.28
CA SER A 90 -12.61 -14.86 6.72
C SER A 90 -13.05 -13.43 6.43
N GLN A 91 -12.12 -12.50 6.21
CA GLN A 91 -12.41 -11.13 5.80
C GLN A 91 -12.47 -10.98 4.28
N VAL A 92 -12.16 -12.03 3.50
CA VAL A 92 -12.26 -12.00 2.03
C VAL A 92 -13.57 -12.68 1.62
N PRO A 93 -14.48 -12.02 0.89
CA PRO A 93 -15.75 -12.61 0.50
C PRO A 93 -15.58 -13.91 -0.30
N ARG A 94 -16.45 -14.90 -0.05
CA ARG A 94 -16.39 -16.22 -0.73
C ARG A 94 -16.36 -16.10 -2.25
N ALA A 95 -17.20 -15.24 -2.82
CA ALA A 95 -17.22 -14.98 -4.27
C ALA A 95 -15.86 -14.49 -4.81
N VAL A 96 -15.10 -13.72 -4.03
CA VAL A 96 -13.76 -13.24 -4.40
C VAL A 96 -12.75 -14.37 -4.33
N GLN A 97 -12.80 -15.19 -3.27
CA GLN A 97 -11.98 -16.39 -3.14
C GLN A 97 -12.20 -17.34 -4.33
N ASP A 98 -13.47 -17.60 -4.67
CA ASP A 98 -13.88 -18.46 -5.77
C ASP A 98 -13.48 -17.90 -7.13
N SER A 99 -13.48 -16.57 -7.29
CA SER A 99 -12.99 -15.92 -8.51
C SER A 99 -11.53 -16.26 -8.78
N VAL A 100 -10.68 -16.18 -7.74
CA VAL A 100 -9.26 -16.50 -7.84
C VAL A 100 -9.06 -18.00 -8.09
N ILE A 101 -9.79 -18.86 -7.38
CA ILE A 101 -9.75 -20.31 -7.60
C ILE A 101 -10.16 -20.65 -9.05
N ALA A 102 -11.23 -20.05 -9.57
CA ALA A 102 -11.72 -20.31 -10.92
C ALA A 102 -10.72 -19.87 -12.01
N ALA A 103 -10.01 -18.76 -11.75
CA ALA A 103 -9.03 -18.19 -12.65
C ALA A 103 -7.72 -19.00 -12.69
N GLU A 104 -7.22 -19.38 -11.51
CA GLU A 104 -5.87 -19.95 -11.35
C GLU A 104 -5.87 -21.47 -11.22
N ASN A 105 -6.82 -22.07 -10.50
CA ASN A 105 -6.77 -23.48 -10.11
C ASN A 105 -8.15 -24.03 -9.70
N ARG A 106 -9.03 -24.35 -10.66
CA ARG A 106 -10.40 -24.82 -10.37
C ARG A 106 -10.50 -26.02 -9.41
N SER A 107 -9.51 -26.92 -9.44
CA SER A 107 -9.43 -28.09 -8.56
C SER A 107 -8.81 -27.82 -7.18
N PHE A 108 -8.50 -26.56 -6.84
CA PHE A 108 -7.66 -26.21 -5.68
C PHE A 108 -8.11 -26.88 -4.39
N ARG A 109 -9.42 -26.87 -4.12
CA ARG A 109 -9.98 -27.43 -2.87
C ARG A 109 -9.79 -28.95 -2.75
N THR A 110 -9.57 -29.66 -3.86
CA THR A 110 -9.54 -31.13 -3.90
C THR A 110 -8.23 -31.71 -4.42
N ASP A 111 -7.35 -30.90 -5.03
CA ASP A 111 -6.06 -31.38 -5.50
C ASP A 111 -5.07 -31.59 -4.35
N SER A 112 -3.92 -32.20 -4.66
CA SER A 112 -2.87 -32.52 -3.68
C SER A 112 -1.70 -31.53 -3.74
N GLY A 113 -1.98 -30.26 -4.01
CA GLY A 113 -1.00 -29.16 -4.10
C GLY A 113 -0.22 -29.13 -5.41
N VAL A 114 -0.35 -30.16 -6.26
CA VAL A 114 0.15 -30.21 -7.64
C VAL A 114 -0.96 -30.73 -8.55
N SER A 115 -0.92 -30.37 -9.83
CA SER A 115 -1.89 -30.85 -10.83
C SER A 115 -1.23 -31.88 -11.77
N PRO A 116 -1.48 -33.20 -11.60
CA PRO A 116 -0.95 -34.22 -12.52
C PRO A 116 -1.44 -34.02 -13.95
N THR A 117 -2.71 -33.67 -14.12
CA THR A 117 -3.30 -33.34 -15.43
C THR A 117 -2.73 -32.05 -16.01
N GLY A 118 -2.42 -31.05 -15.16
CA GLY A 118 -1.69 -29.85 -15.54
C GLY A 118 -0.27 -30.14 -16.05
N LEU A 119 0.44 -31.07 -15.39
CA LEU A 119 1.79 -31.49 -15.79
C LEU A 119 1.78 -32.20 -17.16
N VAL A 120 0.82 -33.11 -17.36
CA VAL A 120 0.64 -33.81 -18.64
C VAL A 120 0.26 -32.83 -19.76
N ARG A 121 -0.69 -31.90 -19.51
CA ARG A 121 -1.05 -30.87 -20.49
C ARG A 121 0.12 -29.95 -20.83
N ALA A 122 0.91 -29.54 -19.84
CA ALA A 122 2.10 -28.72 -20.07
C ALA A 122 3.14 -29.46 -20.94
N ALA A 123 3.38 -30.74 -20.69
CA ALA A 123 4.26 -31.57 -21.51
C ALA A 123 3.76 -31.69 -22.96
N VAL A 124 2.47 -31.97 -23.16
CA VAL A 124 1.86 -32.05 -24.50
C VAL A 124 1.89 -30.69 -25.22
N SER A 125 1.63 -29.58 -24.53
CA SER A 125 1.70 -28.24 -25.12
C SER A 125 3.12 -27.87 -25.59
N THR A 126 4.12 -28.24 -24.81
CA THR A 126 5.54 -28.03 -25.14
C THR A 126 5.96 -28.85 -26.37
N LEU A 127 5.50 -30.10 -26.46
CA LEU A 127 5.78 -30.99 -27.59
C LEU A 127 5.01 -30.61 -28.87
N SER A 128 3.84 -29.99 -28.74
CA SER A 128 2.99 -29.58 -29.87
C SER A 128 3.26 -28.16 -30.37
N GLY A 129 4.17 -27.41 -29.74
CA GLY A 129 4.48 -26.02 -30.11
C GLY A 129 3.34 -25.03 -29.84
N SER A 130 2.30 -25.44 -29.09
CA SER A 130 1.18 -24.57 -28.72
C SER A 130 1.56 -23.65 -27.57
N GLN A 131 0.84 -22.52 -27.42
CA GLN A 131 1.10 -21.55 -26.34
C GLN A 131 1.15 -22.26 -24.97
N ARG A 132 2.20 -21.95 -24.18
CA ARG A 132 2.41 -22.51 -22.85
C ARG A 132 1.23 -22.16 -21.93
N GLN A 133 0.32 -23.12 -21.72
CA GLN A 133 -0.69 -22.99 -20.68
C GLN A 133 -0.04 -23.15 -19.30
N GLY A 134 -0.26 -22.18 -18.41
CA GLY A 134 0.25 -22.22 -17.03
C GLY A 134 -0.35 -23.40 -16.27
N GLY A 135 0.47 -24.41 -15.98
CA GLY A 135 0.05 -25.63 -15.27
C GLY A 135 0.30 -25.63 -13.75
N SER A 136 0.66 -24.48 -13.15
CA SER A 136 1.01 -24.42 -11.72
C SER A 136 -0.24 -24.17 -10.85
N THR A 137 -0.39 -24.95 -9.78
CA THR A 137 -1.47 -24.80 -8.78
C THR A 137 -1.27 -23.56 -7.91
N ILE A 138 -2.32 -23.14 -7.20
CA ILE A 138 -2.23 -22.08 -6.18
C ILE A 138 -1.17 -22.44 -5.13
N THR A 139 -1.13 -23.69 -4.66
CA THR A 139 -0.11 -24.14 -3.69
C THR A 139 1.31 -24.01 -4.26
N GLN A 140 1.54 -24.39 -5.53
CA GLN A 140 2.84 -24.20 -6.18
C GLN A 140 3.20 -22.71 -6.32
N GLN A 141 2.25 -21.87 -6.69
CA GLN A 141 2.49 -20.44 -6.81
C GLN A 141 2.78 -19.79 -5.45
N TYR A 142 2.08 -20.19 -4.39
CA TYR A 142 2.37 -19.74 -3.04
C TYR A 142 3.78 -20.14 -2.59
N VAL A 143 4.19 -21.40 -2.81
CA VAL A 143 5.56 -21.85 -2.54
C VAL A 143 6.58 -21.04 -3.33
N LYS A 144 6.35 -20.82 -4.63
CA LYS A 144 7.24 -20.06 -5.51
C LYS A 144 7.40 -18.61 -5.02
N ASN A 145 6.32 -17.96 -4.62
CA ASN A 145 6.32 -16.54 -4.29
C ASN A 145 6.70 -16.27 -2.82
N ALA A 146 6.38 -17.18 -1.90
CA ALA A 146 6.58 -16.97 -0.47
C ALA A 146 7.84 -17.63 0.09
N LEU A 147 8.23 -18.80 -0.46
CA LEU A 147 9.15 -19.73 0.22
C LEU A 147 10.48 -19.96 -0.51
N LEU A 148 10.54 -19.66 -1.81
CA LEU A 148 11.71 -19.95 -2.64
C LEU A 148 12.26 -18.68 -3.29
N SER A 149 13.57 -18.67 -3.56
CA SER A 149 14.24 -17.54 -4.20
C SER A 149 13.82 -17.36 -5.68
N PRO A 150 13.97 -16.16 -6.26
CA PRO A 150 13.49 -15.84 -7.60
C PRO A 150 14.13 -16.64 -8.76
N GLU A 151 15.27 -17.30 -8.54
CA GLU A 151 16.05 -18.03 -9.56
C GLU A 151 15.23 -19.04 -10.37
N GLN A 152 15.29 -18.98 -11.71
CA GLN A 152 14.54 -19.91 -12.55
C GLN A 152 15.40 -21.11 -12.97
N SER A 153 15.22 -22.25 -12.30
CA SER A 153 15.89 -23.51 -12.65
C SER A 153 14.95 -24.72 -12.59
N LEU A 154 15.27 -25.78 -13.36
CA LEU A 154 14.49 -27.02 -13.35
C LEU A 154 14.52 -27.69 -11.97
N SER A 155 15.67 -27.64 -11.29
CA SER A 155 15.82 -28.14 -9.91
C SER A 155 14.93 -27.37 -8.93
N ARG A 156 14.78 -26.04 -9.09
CA ARG A 156 13.82 -25.26 -8.31
C ARG A 156 12.39 -25.70 -8.59
N LYS A 157 12.00 -25.96 -9.85
CA LYS A 157 10.64 -26.41 -10.19
C LYS A 157 10.27 -27.74 -9.54
N VAL A 158 11.22 -28.67 -9.43
CA VAL A 158 11.05 -29.93 -8.70
C VAL A 158 10.91 -29.67 -7.19
N ARG A 159 11.74 -28.79 -6.62
CA ARG A 159 11.65 -28.38 -5.21
C ARG A 159 10.31 -27.71 -4.89
N GLU A 160 9.82 -26.81 -5.76
CA GLU A 160 8.49 -26.19 -5.67
C GLU A 160 7.39 -27.27 -5.55
N ALA A 161 7.41 -28.28 -6.42
CA ALA A 161 6.42 -29.34 -6.42
C ALA A 161 6.47 -30.20 -5.14
N LEU A 162 7.67 -30.57 -4.67
CA LEU A 162 7.85 -31.34 -3.43
C LEU A 162 7.37 -30.56 -2.20
N ILE A 163 7.73 -29.29 -2.08
CA ILE A 163 7.28 -28.42 -1.00
C ILE A 163 5.76 -28.22 -1.10
N ALA A 164 5.20 -28.03 -2.30
CA ALA A 164 3.76 -27.86 -2.48
C ALA A 164 2.97 -29.09 -2.01
N VAL A 165 3.38 -30.30 -2.38
CA VAL A 165 2.75 -31.55 -1.90
C VAL A 165 2.87 -31.68 -0.38
N LYS A 166 4.02 -31.33 0.19
CA LYS A 166 4.23 -31.39 1.64
C LYS A 166 3.39 -30.36 2.39
N LEU A 167 3.31 -29.14 1.87
CA LEU A 167 2.52 -28.05 2.43
C LEU A 167 1.02 -28.42 2.41
N ASP A 168 0.54 -28.95 1.28
CA ASP A 168 -0.87 -29.37 1.11
C ASP A 168 -1.30 -30.49 2.07
N ARG A 169 -0.36 -31.35 2.49
CA ARG A 169 -0.61 -32.40 3.48
C ARG A 169 -0.53 -31.95 4.93
N THR A 170 0.07 -30.78 5.19
CA THR A 170 0.36 -30.30 6.55
C THR A 170 -0.42 -29.04 6.91
N ARG A 171 -1.03 -28.37 5.94
CA ARG A 171 -1.84 -27.15 6.10
C ARG A 171 -3.19 -27.33 5.43
N SER A 172 -4.20 -26.68 5.98
CA SER A 172 -5.53 -26.62 5.36
C SER A 172 -5.51 -25.83 4.05
N LYS A 173 -6.48 -26.10 3.17
CA LYS A 173 -6.64 -25.34 1.91
C LYS A 173 -6.94 -23.87 2.19
N GLU A 174 -7.63 -23.59 3.29
CA GLU A 174 -7.92 -22.25 3.79
C GLU A 174 -6.63 -21.50 4.16
N GLU A 175 -5.74 -22.10 4.94
CA GLU A 175 -4.44 -21.50 5.29
C GLU A 175 -3.59 -21.24 4.04
N ILE A 176 -3.58 -22.17 3.08
CA ILE A 176 -2.81 -22.02 1.84
C ILE A 176 -3.39 -20.90 0.98
N LEU A 177 -4.72 -20.80 0.88
CA LEU A 177 -5.37 -19.75 0.12
C LEU A 177 -5.18 -18.37 0.78
N GLU A 178 -5.24 -18.29 2.11
CA GLU A 178 -4.94 -17.08 2.87
C GLU A 178 -3.51 -16.61 2.56
N GLY A 179 -2.53 -17.51 2.70
CA GLY A 179 -1.13 -17.21 2.40
C GLY A 179 -0.91 -16.78 0.95
N TYR A 180 -1.57 -17.45 0.00
CA TYR A 180 -1.51 -17.08 -1.41
C TYR A 180 -2.10 -15.70 -1.67
N LEU A 181 -3.33 -15.43 -1.20
CA LEU A 181 -4.03 -14.17 -1.42
C LEU A 181 -3.32 -12.99 -0.77
N ASN A 182 -2.60 -13.20 0.33
CA ASN A 182 -1.79 -12.16 0.97
C ASN A 182 -0.41 -11.96 0.33
N THR A 183 0.03 -12.88 -0.54
CA THR A 183 1.39 -12.84 -1.13
C THR A 183 1.41 -12.56 -2.62
N VAL A 184 0.37 -12.96 -3.36
CA VAL A 184 0.37 -12.82 -4.83
C VAL A 184 0.39 -11.34 -5.23
N TYR A 185 1.21 -11.02 -6.23
CA TYR A 185 1.32 -9.66 -6.77
C TYR A 185 0.18 -9.38 -7.76
N PHE A 186 -0.59 -8.34 -7.49
CA PHE A 186 -1.74 -7.89 -8.28
C PHE A 186 -1.40 -6.71 -9.19
N GLY A 187 -0.13 -6.27 -9.31
CA GLY A 187 0.18 -5.05 -10.04
C GLY A 187 -0.08 -3.79 -9.21
N ARG A 188 0.32 -2.61 -9.72
CA ARG A 188 0.20 -1.31 -9.05
C ARG A 188 0.87 -1.28 -7.67
N GLY A 189 1.99 -2.00 -7.54
CA GLY A 189 2.70 -2.15 -6.27
C GLY A 189 2.01 -3.06 -5.25
N ALA A 190 0.78 -3.56 -5.50
CA ALA A 190 0.00 -4.35 -4.56
C ALA A 190 0.45 -5.82 -4.50
N ALA A 191 1.12 -6.19 -3.41
CA ALA A 191 1.33 -7.58 -3.02
C ALA A 191 0.24 -7.96 -2.00
N GLY A 192 -0.70 -8.79 -2.43
CA GLY A 192 -1.81 -9.25 -1.60
C GLY A 192 -3.15 -8.55 -1.88
N ILE A 193 -4.23 -9.25 -1.53
CA ILE A 193 -5.61 -8.91 -1.93
C ILE A 193 -6.12 -7.62 -1.27
N GLN A 194 -5.70 -7.31 -0.04
CA GLN A 194 -6.09 -6.10 0.68
C GLN A 194 -5.53 -4.85 -0.01
N SER A 195 -4.24 -4.86 -0.32
CA SER A 195 -3.60 -3.78 -1.07
C SER A 195 -4.20 -3.67 -2.48
N ALA A 196 -4.51 -4.79 -3.13
CA ALA A 196 -5.15 -4.78 -4.43
C ALA A 196 -6.56 -4.15 -4.40
N ALA A 197 -7.38 -4.48 -3.40
CA ALA A 197 -8.72 -3.90 -3.23
C ALA A 197 -8.66 -2.37 -3.13
N ARG A 198 -7.71 -1.85 -2.35
CA ARG A 198 -7.49 -0.41 -2.17
C ARG A 198 -6.95 0.25 -3.43
N ASN A 199 -5.95 -0.36 -4.07
CA ASN A 199 -5.27 0.25 -5.23
C ASN A 199 -6.12 0.22 -6.51
N TYR A 200 -7.00 -0.77 -6.66
CA TYR A 200 -7.89 -0.86 -7.82
C TYR A 200 -9.26 -0.23 -7.60
N PHE A 201 -9.79 -0.21 -6.38
CA PHE A 201 -11.18 0.19 -6.12
C PHE A 201 -11.38 1.14 -4.94
N GLY A 202 -10.35 1.38 -4.11
CA GLY A 202 -10.46 2.25 -2.94
C GLY A 202 -11.30 1.67 -1.80
N VAL A 203 -11.46 0.34 -1.73
CA VAL A 203 -12.26 -0.35 -0.70
C VAL A 203 -11.40 -1.36 0.07
N ASP A 204 -11.86 -1.80 1.24
CA ASP A 204 -11.23 -2.92 1.96
C ASP A 204 -11.54 -4.26 1.28
N ALA A 205 -10.69 -5.29 1.45
CA ALA A 205 -10.93 -6.62 0.85
C ALA A 205 -12.28 -7.23 1.22
N ARG A 206 -12.81 -6.91 2.41
CA ARG A 206 -14.13 -7.35 2.89
C ARG A 206 -15.31 -6.75 2.14
N GLU A 207 -15.09 -5.65 1.44
CA GLU A 207 -16.11 -4.89 0.71
C GLU A 207 -16.08 -5.21 -0.80
N LEU A 208 -15.17 -6.08 -1.24
CA LEU A 208 -15.05 -6.47 -2.63
C LEU A 208 -16.32 -7.21 -3.11
N SER A 209 -16.93 -6.67 -4.15
CA SER A 209 -17.99 -7.34 -4.89
C SER A 209 -17.45 -8.50 -5.76
N LEU A 210 -18.35 -9.37 -6.23
CA LEU A 210 -18.02 -10.40 -7.24
C LEU A 210 -17.36 -9.79 -8.48
N ALA A 211 -17.87 -8.66 -8.97
CA ALA A 211 -17.31 -7.96 -10.14
C ALA A 211 -15.84 -7.59 -9.93
N GLN A 212 -15.54 -6.98 -8.79
CA GLN A 212 -14.20 -6.54 -8.41
C GLN A 212 -13.29 -7.73 -8.13
N GLY A 213 -13.77 -8.75 -7.44
CA GLY A 213 -13.03 -9.99 -7.17
C GLY A 213 -12.61 -10.73 -8.44
N ALA A 214 -13.53 -10.87 -9.40
CA ALA A 214 -13.21 -11.43 -10.71
C ALA A 214 -12.21 -10.59 -11.49
N ALA A 215 -12.24 -9.26 -11.34
CA ALA A 215 -11.29 -8.37 -12.01
C ALA A 215 -9.89 -8.54 -11.42
N LEU A 216 -9.76 -8.58 -10.09
CA LEU A 216 -8.48 -8.86 -9.44
C LEU A 216 -7.96 -10.25 -9.79
N ALA A 217 -8.82 -11.27 -9.83
CA ALA A 217 -8.45 -12.61 -10.26
C ALA A 217 -7.92 -12.64 -11.71
N ALA A 218 -8.52 -11.85 -12.62
CA ALA A 218 -8.04 -11.71 -13.99
C ALA A 218 -6.66 -11.03 -14.07
N VAL A 219 -6.38 -10.07 -13.18
CA VAL A 219 -5.12 -9.34 -13.13
C VAL A 219 -3.92 -10.22 -12.76
N ILE A 220 -4.10 -11.21 -11.87
CA ILE A 220 -3.03 -12.13 -11.39
C ILE A 220 -2.23 -12.76 -12.54
N ASN A 221 -2.88 -12.98 -13.69
CA ASN A 221 -2.24 -13.62 -14.83
C ASN A 221 -1.09 -12.79 -15.43
N LEU A 222 -1.25 -11.47 -15.54
CA LEU A 222 -0.28 -10.54 -16.11
C LEU A 222 -0.30 -9.20 -15.34
N PRO A 223 0.11 -9.19 -14.06
CA PRO A 223 -0.11 -8.06 -13.17
C PRO A 223 0.52 -6.77 -13.69
N SER A 224 1.79 -6.83 -14.14
CA SER A 224 2.52 -5.67 -14.69
C SER A 224 1.90 -5.11 -15.98
N TYR A 225 1.25 -5.94 -16.80
CA TYR A 225 0.57 -5.47 -18.01
C TYR A 225 -0.72 -4.73 -17.66
N TYR A 226 -1.48 -5.25 -16.70
CA TYR A 226 -2.78 -4.71 -16.32
C TYR A 226 -2.73 -3.53 -15.34
N GLU A 227 -1.54 -3.06 -14.92
CA GLU A 227 -1.41 -1.90 -14.02
C GLU A 227 -2.07 -0.65 -14.59
N ARG A 228 -2.03 -0.49 -15.92
CA ARG A 228 -2.62 0.63 -16.67
C ARG A 228 -4.12 0.48 -16.97
N ALA A 229 -4.78 -0.57 -16.48
CA ALA A 229 -6.23 -0.70 -16.64
C ALA A 229 -6.96 0.53 -16.04
N GLY A 230 -8.00 1.03 -16.70
CA GLY A 230 -8.67 2.29 -16.38
C GLY A 230 -8.02 3.55 -16.95
N ALA A 231 -6.70 3.54 -17.19
CA ALA A 231 -5.97 4.67 -17.78
C ALA A 231 -5.68 4.48 -19.28
N ASP A 232 -5.47 3.23 -19.70
CA ASP A 232 -5.26 2.85 -21.10
C ASP A 232 -6.44 2.02 -21.60
N ALA A 233 -7.13 2.50 -22.64
CA ALA A 233 -8.33 1.85 -23.18
C ALA A 233 -8.05 0.43 -23.73
N ARG A 234 -6.88 0.19 -24.33
CA ARG A 234 -6.52 -1.12 -24.89
C ARG A 234 -6.27 -2.14 -23.79
N VAL A 235 -5.50 -1.74 -22.77
CA VAL A 235 -5.24 -2.58 -21.59
C VAL A 235 -6.54 -2.90 -20.86
N THR A 236 -7.43 -1.91 -20.73
CA THR A 236 -8.74 -2.07 -20.09
C THR A 236 -9.63 -3.05 -20.84
N ALA A 237 -9.65 -2.99 -22.17
CA ALA A 237 -10.40 -3.95 -22.99
C ALA A 237 -9.84 -5.38 -22.87
N ALA A 238 -8.51 -5.54 -22.87
CA ALA A 238 -7.88 -6.84 -22.67
C ALA A 238 -8.20 -7.43 -21.29
N LEU A 239 -8.23 -6.60 -20.24
CA LEU A 239 -8.62 -7.03 -18.90
C LEU A 239 -10.09 -7.45 -18.85
N ARG A 240 -10.99 -6.71 -19.54
CA ARG A 240 -12.41 -7.07 -19.64
C ARG A 240 -12.62 -8.45 -20.23
N ASN A 241 -11.94 -8.78 -21.33
CA ASN A 241 -12.04 -10.11 -21.95
C ASN A 241 -11.59 -11.21 -20.98
N ARG A 242 -10.51 -10.97 -20.22
CA ARG A 242 -10.02 -11.92 -19.22
C ARG A 242 -11.00 -12.06 -18.05
N TRP A 243 -11.61 -10.96 -17.62
CA TRP A 243 -12.64 -10.93 -16.58
C TRP A 243 -13.87 -11.74 -16.95
N GLU A 244 -14.36 -11.61 -18.19
CA GLU A 244 -15.48 -12.43 -18.71
C GLU A 244 -15.13 -13.91 -18.67
N TRP A 245 -13.91 -14.27 -19.07
CA TRP A 245 -13.42 -15.65 -19.02
C TRP A 245 -13.39 -16.21 -17.59
N VAL A 246 -13.02 -15.40 -16.59
CA VAL A 246 -13.04 -15.80 -15.17
C VAL A 246 -14.48 -16.09 -14.73
N LEU A 247 -15.40 -15.17 -15.01
CA LEU A 247 -16.81 -15.34 -14.64
C LEU A 247 -17.46 -16.54 -15.34
N ASP A 248 -17.15 -16.79 -16.61
CA ASP A 248 -17.60 -17.97 -17.34
C ASP A 248 -17.03 -19.26 -16.73
N GLY A 249 -15.78 -19.21 -16.27
CA GLY A 249 -15.15 -20.29 -15.52
C GLY A 249 -15.82 -20.58 -14.18
N MET A 250 -16.20 -19.53 -13.45
CA MET A 250 -16.96 -19.66 -12.19
C MET A 250 -18.33 -20.30 -12.44
N ARG A 251 -19.07 -19.81 -13.44
CA ARG A 251 -20.37 -20.38 -13.84
C ARG A 251 -20.23 -21.85 -14.23
N GLY A 252 -19.27 -22.17 -15.10
CA GLY A 252 -19.03 -23.54 -15.55
C GLY A 252 -18.61 -24.51 -14.44
N SER A 253 -18.11 -23.98 -13.32
CA SER A 253 -17.74 -24.76 -12.13
C SER A 253 -18.83 -24.75 -11.05
N GLY A 254 -20.00 -24.15 -11.31
CA GLY A 254 -21.12 -24.06 -10.37
C GLY A 254 -20.91 -23.10 -9.20
N MET A 255 -19.90 -22.22 -9.26
CA MET A 255 -19.61 -21.24 -8.20
C MET A 255 -20.56 -20.04 -8.20
N ILE A 256 -21.15 -19.74 -9.37
CA ILE A 256 -22.19 -18.72 -9.54
C ILE A 256 -23.26 -19.24 -10.49
N SER A 257 -24.49 -18.76 -10.30
CA SER A 257 -25.62 -19.02 -11.19
C SER A 257 -25.51 -18.25 -12.52
N ALA A 258 -26.29 -18.67 -13.52
CA ALA A 258 -26.43 -17.92 -14.77
C ALA A 258 -27.00 -16.51 -14.56
N LYS A 259 -27.90 -16.36 -13.57
CA LYS A 259 -28.49 -15.06 -13.21
C LYS A 259 -27.44 -14.12 -12.63
N GLU A 260 -26.63 -14.61 -11.69
CA GLU A 260 -25.53 -13.82 -11.13
C GLU A 260 -24.53 -13.43 -12.22
N ARG A 261 -24.11 -14.37 -13.06
CA ARG A 261 -23.21 -14.12 -14.20
C ARG A 261 -23.70 -13.01 -15.13
N ALA A 262 -25.01 -12.96 -15.39
CA ALA A 262 -25.63 -11.97 -16.27
C ALA A 262 -25.80 -10.59 -15.60
N ALA A 263 -25.90 -10.55 -14.27
CA ALA A 263 -26.10 -9.31 -13.51
C ALA A 263 -24.80 -8.54 -13.25
N VAL A 264 -23.63 -9.17 -13.39
CA VAL A 264 -22.34 -8.53 -13.11
C VAL A 264 -21.91 -7.63 -14.28
N ALA A 265 -21.61 -6.37 -13.99
CA ALA A 265 -20.99 -5.44 -14.93
C ALA A 265 -19.48 -5.29 -14.66
N PHE A 266 -18.71 -4.97 -15.71
CA PHE A 266 -17.27 -4.72 -15.58
C PHE A 266 -17.04 -3.51 -14.66
N PRO A 267 -16.27 -3.65 -13.57
CA PRO A 267 -16.16 -2.59 -12.56
C PRO A 267 -15.34 -1.41 -13.07
N ALA A 268 -15.63 -0.22 -12.54
CA ALA A 268 -14.77 0.94 -12.70
C ALA A 268 -13.51 0.77 -11.84
N PHE A 269 -12.37 1.24 -12.35
CA PHE A 269 -11.11 1.25 -11.60
C PHE A 269 -10.82 2.65 -11.09
N ARG A 270 -10.31 2.74 -9.86
CA ARG A 270 -9.67 3.95 -9.38
C ARG A 270 -8.42 4.21 -10.22
N PHE A 271 -8.23 5.46 -10.61
CA PHE A 271 -6.94 5.91 -11.14
C PHE A 271 -5.95 6.00 -9.98
N TYR A 272 -4.89 5.20 -10.03
CA TYR A 272 -3.82 5.20 -9.03
C TYR A 272 -2.48 5.33 -9.76
N PRO A 273 -1.77 6.47 -9.67
CA PRO A 273 -0.39 6.53 -10.13
C PRO A 273 0.46 5.61 -9.23
N PRO A 274 1.39 4.81 -9.80
CA PRO A 274 2.21 3.91 -9.02
C PRO A 274 3.09 4.66 -8.02
N GLY A 275 3.06 4.20 -6.76
CA GLY A 275 4.24 4.15 -5.90
C GLY A 275 4.70 5.43 -5.18
N ASP A 276 4.57 6.61 -5.75
CA ASP A 276 5.01 7.84 -5.11
C ASP A 276 3.81 8.62 -4.60
N THR A 277 3.83 8.97 -3.32
CA THR A 277 2.85 9.87 -2.71
C THR A 277 3.04 11.26 -3.33
N ASP A 278 2.54 11.46 -4.54
CA ASP A 278 2.75 12.72 -5.26
C ASP A 278 2.03 13.87 -4.56
N GLY A 279 2.72 15.03 -4.50
CA GLY A 279 2.18 16.28 -4.02
C GLY A 279 2.19 16.43 -2.49
N GLN A 280 1.11 16.98 -1.95
CA GLN A 280 1.05 17.45 -0.55
C GLN A 280 0.91 16.31 0.47
N ARG A 281 0.38 15.14 0.06
CA ARG A 281 0.10 13.99 0.95
C ARG A 281 1.36 13.41 1.60
N GLN A 282 2.52 13.50 0.94
CA GLN A 282 3.79 13.03 1.50
C GLN A 282 4.19 13.79 2.78
N TYR A 283 3.95 15.10 2.84
CA TYR A 283 4.22 15.88 4.05
C TYR A 283 3.42 15.36 5.25
N LEU A 284 2.15 14.98 5.05
CA LEU A 284 1.30 14.45 6.12
C LEU A 284 1.84 13.09 6.60
N ILE A 285 2.22 12.22 5.65
CA ILE A 285 2.77 10.90 5.96
C ILE A 285 4.09 11.04 6.72
N ASP A 286 4.98 11.95 6.35
CA ASP A 286 6.26 12.10 7.04
C ASP A 286 6.09 12.60 8.48
N VAL A 287 5.18 13.53 8.71
CA VAL A 287 4.87 14.03 10.06
C VAL A 287 4.22 12.92 10.89
N ALA A 288 3.22 12.22 10.34
CA ALA A 288 2.55 11.12 11.03
C ALA A 288 3.45 9.90 11.26
N ALA A 289 4.37 9.60 10.33
CA ALA A 289 5.31 8.50 10.45
C ALA A 289 6.35 8.78 11.54
N ALA A 290 6.89 10.00 11.56
CA ALA A 290 7.80 10.44 12.62
C ALA A 290 7.13 10.37 14.00
N GLU A 291 5.89 10.87 14.12
CA GLU A 291 5.15 10.78 15.37
C GLU A 291 4.81 9.33 15.76
N ALA A 292 4.30 8.52 14.83
CA ALA A 292 3.94 7.13 15.13
C ALA A 292 5.16 6.30 15.59
N ALA A 293 6.32 6.50 14.95
CA ALA A 293 7.56 5.85 15.34
C ALA A 293 8.00 6.25 16.76
N ASP A 294 7.99 7.56 17.08
CA ASP A 294 8.29 8.09 18.41
C ASP A 294 7.35 7.51 19.48
N ARG A 295 6.04 7.48 19.21
CA ARG A 295 5.01 6.96 20.15
C ARG A 295 5.15 5.46 20.42
N LEU A 296 5.68 4.70 19.46
CA LEU A 296 5.90 3.26 19.60
C LEU A 296 7.31 2.92 20.12
N GLY A 297 8.22 3.89 20.20
CA GLY A 297 9.62 3.65 20.56
C GLY A 297 10.38 2.82 19.53
N ILE A 298 10.04 2.97 18.25
CA ILE A 298 10.67 2.27 17.11
C ILE A 298 11.26 3.29 16.12
N THR A 299 12.11 2.82 15.21
CA THR A 299 12.61 3.64 14.10
C THR A 299 11.56 3.82 13.01
N GLN A 300 11.67 4.88 12.20
CA GLN A 300 10.79 5.06 11.03
C GLN A 300 10.94 3.94 10.00
N ASP A 301 12.12 3.32 9.89
CA ASP A 301 12.34 2.19 8.99
C ASP A 301 11.63 0.92 9.47
N GLU A 302 11.66 0.65 10.78
CA GLU A 302 10.87 -0.43 11.38
C GLU A 302 9.37 -0.18 11.21
N LEU A 303 8.91 1.06 11.42
CA LEU A 303 7.53 1.45 11.12
C LEU A 303 7.21 1.18 9.65
N ALA A 304 8.04 1.63 8.70
CA ALA A 304 7.79 1.49 7.26
C ALA A 304 7.73 0.03 6.79
N ARG A 305 8.36 -0.92 7.50
CA ARG A 305 8.42 -2.33 7.12
C ARG A 305 7.51 -3.25 7.95
N GLY A 306 6.91 -2.72 9.01
CA GLY A 306 6.21 -3.51 10.02
C GLY A 306 4.70 -3.65 9.84
N GLY A 307 4.11 -3.18 8.73
CA GLY A 307 2.68 -3.42 8.44
C GLY A 307 1.72 -2.83 9.46
N TYR A 308 2.02 -1.63 9.98
CA TYR A 308 1.13 -0.95 10.90
C TYR A 308 -0.03 -0.28 10.14
N THR A 309 -1.13 -0.04 10.84
CA THR A 309 -2.17 0.89 10.38
C THR A 309 -2.22 2.06 11.36
N VAL A 310 -1.82 3.23 10.87
CA VAL A 310 -1.75 4.49 11.58
C VAL A 310 -2.97 5.33 11.22
N ARG A 311 -3.89 5.50 12.17
CA ARG A 311 -5.00 6.44 12.01
C ARG A 311 -4.55 7.82 12.45
N THR A 312 -4.67 8.79 11.56
CA THR A 312 -4.27 10.17 11.81
C THR A 312 -5.43 11.01 12.35
N THR A 313 -5.24 12.31 12.51
CA THR A 313 -6.26 13.30 12.84
C THR A 313 -6.68 14.15 11.65
N PHE A 314 -6.00 14.01 10.51
CA PHE A 314 -6.23 14.82 9.33
C PHE A 314 -7.64 14.60 8.77
N ASP A 315 -8.18 15.66 8.17
CA ASP A 315 -9.40 15.61 7.36
C ASP A 315 -8.99 15.74 5.89
N LEU A 316 -9.06 14.65 5.11
CA LEU A 316 -8.53 14.66 3.74
C LEU A 316 -9.34 15.54 2.79
N ALA A 317 -10.65 15.64 2.99
CA ALA A 317 -11.51 16.50 2.18
C ALA A 317 -11.12 17.97 2.39
N ALA A 318 -10.97 18.42 3.64
CA ALA A 318 -10.49 19.76 3.94
C ALA A 318 -9.05 19.98 3.46
N GLN A 319 -8.19 18.96 3.56
CA GLN A 319 -6.80 19.02 3.12
C GLN A 319 -6.68 19.21 1.60
N ASP A 320 -7.44 18.46 0.82
CA ASP A 320 -7.46 18.54 -0.64
C ASP A 320 -8.09 19.86 -1.12
N ALA A 321 -9.18 20.31 -0.48
CA ALA A 321 -9.79 21.61 -0.75
C ALA A 321 -8.81 22.77 -0.47
N THR A 322 -8.07 22.70 0.64
CA THR A 322 -7.01 23.66 0.98
C THR A 322 -5.94 23.69 -0.12
N ALA A 323 -5.47 22.52 -0.54
CA ALA A 323 -4.45 22.43 -1.59
C ALA A 323 -4.95 23.00 -2.93
N GLU A 324 -6.20 22.72 -3.30
CA GLU A 324 -6.86 23.32 -4.47
C GLU A 324 -6.91 24.84 -4.40
N ARG A 325 -7.29 25.37 -3.25
CA ARG A 325 -7.40 26.81 -3.06
C ARG A 325 -6.05 27.50 -3.16
N VAL A 326 -5.01 26.92 -2.55
CA VAL A 326 -3.65 27.45 -2.61
C VAL A 326 -3.05 27.36 -4.02
N ARG A 327 -3.40 26.34 -4.82
CA ARG A 327 -2.99 26.29 -6.25
C ARG A 327 -3.48 27.50 -7.05
N ARG A 328 -4.58 28.12 -6.63
CA ARG A 328 -5.17 29.33 -7.25
C ARG A 328 -4.75 30.62 -6.53
N ALA A 329 -3.75 30.57 -5.65
CA ALA A 329 -3.26 31.75 -4.95
C ALA A 329 -2.69 32.76 -5.94
N PRO A 330 -2.94 34.07 -5.74
CA PRO A 330 -2.34 35.10 -6.58
C PRO A 330 -0.83 35.15 -6.35
N PRO A 331 -0.03 35.47 -7.38
CA PRO A 331 1.39 35.72 -7.18
C PRO A 331 1.59 36.93 -6.25
N ALA A 332 2.67 36.92 -5.46
CA ALA A 332 3.00 38.07 -4.61
C ALA A 332 3.40 39.29 -5.44
N ARG A 333 4.31 39.07 -6.40
CA ARG A 333 4.77 40.00 -7.44
C ARG A 333 5.22 39.22 -8.68
N THR A 334 5.37 39.90 -9.81
CA THR A 334 5.94 39.32 -11.04
C THR A 334 7.32 38.72 -10.75
N GLY A 335 7.54 37.47 -11.14
CA GLY A 335 8.81 36.76 -10.97
C GLY A 335 9.12 36.29 -9.55
N THR A 336 8.13 36.28 -8.64
CA THR A 336 8.27 35.74 -7.28
C THR A 336 7.52 34.44 -7.10
N ARG A 337 7.98 33.61 -6.16
CA ARG A 337 7.26 32.45 -5.66
C ARG A 337 6.60 32.83 -4.34
N LEU A 338 5.29 32.61 -4.24
CA LEU A 338 4.55 32.74 -2.99
C LEU A 338 4.59 31.39 -2.26
N HIS A 339 5.07 31.41 -1.03
CA HIS A 339 4.97 30.30 -0.09
C HIS A 339 3.72 30.50 0.76
N THR A 340 2.99 29.40 0.97
CA THR A 340 1.77 29.37 1.78
C THR A 340 1.86 28.19 2.71
N ALA A 341 1.73 28.44 4.01
CA ALA A 341 1.56 27.41 5.02
C ALA A 341 0.20 27.57 5.69
N VAL A 342 -0.51 26.46 5.88
CA VAL A 342 -1.82 26.42 6.54
C VAL A 342 -1.80 25.36 7.62
N VAL A 343 -2.23 25.73 8.82
CA VAL A 343 -2.41 24.80 9.93
C VAL A 343 -3.79 25.02 10.51
N ALA A 344 -4.59 23.96 10.58
CA ALA A 344 -5.85 23.94 11.32
C ALA A 344 -5.78 22.89 12.43
N MET A 345 -6.16 23.24 13.65
CA MET A 345 -6.12 22.34 14.79
C MET A 345 -7.23 22.60 15.80
N VAL A 346 -7.55 21.58 16.61
CA VAL A 346 -8.58 21.64 17.66
C VAL A 346 -7.99 22.23 18.94
N PRO A 347 -8.48 23.39 19.42
CA PRO A 347 -8.02 24.01 20.66
C PRO A 347 -8.32 23.15 21.89
N GLY A 348 -7.41 23.13 22.87
CA GLY A 348 -7.51 22.32 24.09
C GLY A 348 -7.29 20.81 23.91
N ASP A 349 -7.39 20.29 22.69
CA ASP A 349 -7.15 18.89 22.33
C ASP A 349 -5.79 18.71 21.63
N GLY A 350 -5.48 19.55 20.64
CA GLY A 350 -4.22 19.53 19.90
C GLY A 350 -4.27 18.71 18.60
N ALA A 351 -5.37 18.07 18.25
CA ALA A 351 -5.50 17.36 16.97
C ALA A 351 -5.32 18.31 15.78
N VAL A 352 -4.35 18.00 14.91
CA VAL A 352 -4.14 18.75 13.67
C VAL A 352 -5.06 18.20 12.58
N ARG A 353 -5.96 19.03 12.06
CA ARG A 353 -6.96 18.66 11.05
C ARG A 353 -6.48 18.95 9.63
N VAL A 354 -5.76 20.06 9.43
CA VAL A 354 -5.14 20.44 8.14
C VAL A 354 -3.69 20.85 8.39
N LEU A 355 -2.79 20.36 7.54
CA LEU A 355 -1.36 20.67 7.58
C LEU A 355 -0.81 20.84 6.15
N TYR A 356 -0.90 22.05 5.61
CA TYR A 356 -0.38 22.38 4.29
C TYR A 356 0.98 23.07 4.37
N GLY A 357 2.03 22.41 3.90
CA GLY A 357 3.41 22.90 3.97
C GLY A 357 4.05 23.27 2.64
N GLY A 358 3.35 23.14 1.52
CA GLY A 358 3.89 23.35 0.18
C GLY A 358 3.08 22.63 -0.89
N ALA A 359 3.21 23.09 -2.14
CA ALA A 359 2.42 22.57 -3.27
C ALA A 359 2.97 21.26 -3.85
N ASP A 360 4.28 21.02 -3.72
CA ASP A 360 4.97 19.96 -4.43
C ASP A 360 6.16 19.44 -3.60
N TYR A 361 5.97 18.29 -2.96
CA TYR A 361 6.98 17.65 -2.13
C TYR A 361 8.26 17.29 -2.91
N ALA A 362 8.13 16.91 -4.19
CA ALA A 362 9.26 16.55 -5.04
C ALA A 362 10.15 17.75 -5.36
N LYS A 363 9.58 18.96 -5.41
CA LYS A 363 10.31 20.22 -5.63
C LYS A 363 10.66 20.96 -4.35
N GLN A 364 9.99 20.65 -3.25
CA GLN A 364 10.16 21.29 -1.95
C GLN A 364 10.09 20.20 -0.87
N LEU A 365 11.21 19.56 -0.55
CA LEU A 365 11.23 18.57 0.53
C LEU A 365 10.88 19.20 1.91
N PHE A 366 11.05 20.51 2.03
CA PHE A 366 10.85 21.24 3.26
C PHE A 366 9.37 21.58 3.52
N ASN A 367 8.84 21.16 4.67
CA ASN A 367 7.47 21.43 5.09
C ASN A 367 7.36 22.80 5.78
N ASP A 368 6.86 23.81 5.07
CA ASP A 368 6.75 25.17 5.61
C ASP A 368 5.80 25.28 6.81
N ALA A 369 4.82 24.37 6.95
CA ALA A 369 3.90 24.40 8.10
C ALA A 369 4.54 23.90 9.40
N VAL A 370 5.45 22.93 9.31
CA VAL A 370 6.07 22.30 10.49
C VAL A 370 7.42 22.92 10.81
N SER A 371 8.27 23.07 9.79
CA SER A 371 9.67 23.46 9.92
C SER A 371 9.95 24.87 9.39
N GLY A 372 9.00 25.49 8.67
CA GLY A 372 9.12 26.85 8.13
C GLY A 372 9.48 27.88 9.20
N ALA A 373 10.60 28.57 9.05
CA ALA A 373 10.93 29.73 9.89
C ALA A 373 10.38 30.99 9.21
N VAL A 374 9.15 31.38 9.56
CA VAL A 374 8.49 32.55 8.96
C VAL A 374 8.56 33.70 9.96
N GLU A 375 9.11 34.84 9.55
CA GLU A 375 9.22 36.01 10.43
C GLU A 375 7.84 36.46 10.89
N ALA A 376 7.63 36.53 12.21
CA ALA A 376 6.30 36.77 12.77
C ALA A 376 5.97 38.25 12.98
N GLY A 377 6.96 39.09 13.28
CA GLY A 377 6.76 40.53 13.48
C GLY A 377 5.61 40.83 14.45
N THR A 378 4.63 41.63 14.02
CA THR A 378 3.47 41.98 14.86
C THR A 378 2.57 40.79 15.20
N ALA A 379 2.68 39.67 14.49
CA ALA A 379 1.93 38.45 14.79
C ALA A 379 2.29 37.75 16.08
N LEU A 380 3.42 38.12 16.69
CA LEU A 380 3.76 37.70 18.04
C LEU A 380 3.07 38.55 19.12
N LYS A 381 2.57 39.77 18.86
CA LYS A 381 2.08 40.64 19.95
C LYS A 381 1.05 39.96 20.89
N PRO A 382 0.02 39.24 20.38
CA PRO A 382 -0.97 38.60 21.25
C PRO A 382 -0.44 37.39 22.01
N VAL A 383 0.66 36.79 21.53
CA VAL A 383 1.17 35.49 22.01
C VAL A 383 2.66 35.50 22.40
N GLY A 384 3.31 36.66 22.38
CA GLY A 384 4.74 36.82 22.58
C GLY A 384 5.10 37.12 24.03
N HIS A 385 4.12 37.59 24.80
CA HIS A 385 4.20 37.78 26.25
C HIS A 385 3.80 36.52 27.03
N LEU A 386 3.53 35.41 26.33
CA LEU A 386 3.16 34.12 26.92
C LEU A 386 4.36 33.52 27.65
N THR A 387 4.55 33.91 28.90
CA THR A 387 5.53 33.32 29.82
C THR A 387 4.86 32.18 30.59
N GLY A 388 4.77 31.01 29.97
CA GLY A 388 4.33 29.76 30.59
C GLY A 388 5.45 28.74 30.67
N ASP A 389 5.21 27.61 31.35
CA ASP A 389 6.12 26.46 31.30
C ASP A 389 5.97 25.69 29.97
N GLY A 390 7.08 25.20 29.41
CA GLY A 390 7.05 24.24 28.29
C GLY A 390 7.04 24.85 26.87
N PRO A 391 6.31 24.28 25.89
CA PRO A 391 6.52 24.58 24.46
C PRO A 391 6.23 26.03 24.02
N LEU A 392 5.42 26.79 24.76
CA LEU A 392 5.05 28.17 24.42
C LEU A 392 6.09 29.21 24.88
N GLU A 393 6.89 28.92 25.91
CA GLU A 393 7.95 29.81 26.41
C GLU A 393 8.97 30.16 25.31
N SER A 394 9.32 29.14 24.52
CA SER A 394 10.26 29.26 23.42
C SER A 394 9.70 30.03 22.22
N LEU A 395 8.41 30.38 22.20
CA LEU A 395 7.78 31.14 21.12
C LEU A 395 8.16 32.63 21.21
N GLY A 396 8.15 33.21 22.42
CA GLY A 396 8.58 34.60 22.66
C GLY A 396 10.08 34.83 22.44
N ARG A 397 10.88 33.74 22.40
CA ARG A 397 12.34 33.78 22.17
C ARG A 397 12.75 33.69 20.70
N THR A 398 11.81 33.51 19.76
CA THR A 398 12.12 33.45 18.32
C THR A 398 11.38 34.53 17.54
N ALA A 399 12.09 35.21 16.63
CA ALA A 399 11.48 36.14 15.70
C ALA A 399 10.75 35.43 14.53
N ALA A 400 11.02 34.14 14.32
CA ALA A 400 10.53 33.35 13.20
C ALA A 400 10.05 31.94 13.65
N PRO A 401 8.93 31.84 14.38
CA PRO A 401 8.34 30.56 14.74
C PRO A 401 7.77 29.83 13.51
N SER A 402 7.57 28.52 13.65
CA SER A 402 6.86 27.76 12.61
C SER A 402 5.35 27.96 12.67
N PRO A 403 4.65 27.83 11.53
CA PRO A 403 3.19 27.95 11.50
C PRO A 403 2.46 27.04 12.46
N LEU A 404 2.91 25.79 12.63
CA LEU A 404 2.35 24.87 13.62
C LEU A 404 2.53 25.38 15.06
N ARG A 405 3.71 25.94 15.39
CA ARG A 405 3.97 26.53 16.71
C ARG A 405 3.11 27.77 16.96
N MET A 406 2.94 28.61 15.94
CA MET A 406 2.07 29.78 16.02
C MET A 406 0.61 29.39 16.20
N ALA A 407 0.10 28.46 15.40
CA ALA A 407 -1.27 27.95 15.50
C ALA A 407 -1.56 27.38 16.90
N SER A 408 -0.61 26.66 17.48
CA SER A 408 -0.71 26.09 18.83
C SER A 408 -0.85 27.17 19.91
N ALA A 409 -0.17 28.30 19.74
CA ALA A 409 -0.23 29.41 20.69
C ALA A 409 -1.59 30.12 20.64
N TYR A 410 -2.08 30.43 19.43
CA TYR A 410 -3.42 31.00 19.26
C TYR A 410 -4.51 30.03 19.71
N ALA A 411 -4.36 28.73 19.44
CA ALA A 411 -5.27 27.70 19.95
C ALA A 411 -5.34 27.72 21.48
N ALA A 412 -4.21 27.81 22.18
CA ALA A 412 -4.20 27.91 23.64
C ALA A 412 -4.94 29.17 24.13
N THR A 413 -4.75 30.33 23.48
CA THR A 413 -5.48 31.55 23.86
C THR A 413 -6.99 31.45 23.67
N ALA A 414 -7.47 30.61 22.75
CA ALA A 414 -8.90 30.44 22.50
C ALA A 414 -9.64 29.59 23.57
N VAL A 415 -8.88 28.88 24.42
CA VAL A 415 -9.42 28.00 25.47
C VAL A 415 -8.76 28.28 26.82
N ASN A 416 -8.82 29.54 27.28
CA ASN A 416 -8.31 29.97 28.60
C ASN A 416 -6.85 29.62 28.85
N GLY A 417 -6.01 29.63 27.82
CA GLY A 417 -4.59 29.32 27.97
C GLY A 417 -4.24 27.84 28.14
N MET A 418 -5.21 26.95 27.93
CA MET A 418 -4.97 25.52 27.93
C MET A 418 -4.22 25.10 26.66
N TYR A 419 -2.97 24.71 26.83
CA TYR A 419 -2.13 24.21 25.75
C TYR A 419 -2.20 22.69 25.69
N ALA A 420 -2.47 22.14 24.51
CA ALA A 420 -2.25 20.74 24.20
C ALA A 420 -1.16 20.61 23.14
N LYS A 421 -0.23 19.67 23.34
CA LYS A 421 0.81 19.37 22.35
C LYS A 421 0.15 18.94 21.04
N PRO A 422 0.45 19.58 19.90
CA PRO A 422 -0.10 19.18 18.62
C PRO A 422 0.21 17.73 18.32
N TYR A 423 -0.78 17.01 17.79
CA TYR A 423 -0.61 15.64 17.37
C TYR A 423 -1.35 15.37 16.07
N THR A 424 -0.80 14.42 15.33
CA THR A 424 -1.29 13.97 14.02
C THR A 424 -1.71 12.50 14.04
N VAL A 425 -1.30 11.71 15.03
CA VAL A 425 -1.60 10.28 15.14
C VAL A 425 -2.60 10.02 16.26
N SER A 426 -3.81 9.56 15.92
CA SER A 426 -4.86 9.25 16.90
C SER A 426 -4.81 7.80 17.40
N ARG A 427 -4.38 6.85 16.55
CA ARG A 427 -4.32 5.43 16.90
C ARG A 427 -3.31 4.69 16.03
N VAL A 428 -2.57 3.75 16.61
CA VAL A 428 -1.74 2.80 15.85
C VAL A 428 -2.18 1.38 16.16
N THR A 429 -2.41 0.59 15.11
CA THR A 429 -2.79 -0.82 15.20
C THR A 429 -1.83 -1.69 14.39
N HIS A 430 -1.67 -2.94 14.81
CA HIS A 430 -0.90 -3.94 14.10
C HIS A 430 -1.53 -5.32 14.32
N ALA A 431 -1.70 -6.10 13.24
CA ALA A 431 -2.34 -7.42 13.27
C ALA A 431 -3.68 -7.45 14.05
N GLY A 432 -4.50 -6.40 13.91
CA GLY A 432 -5.79 -6.26 14.59
C GLY A 432 -5.73 -5.86 16.06
N ARG A 433 -4.54 -5.68 16.65
CA ARG A 433 -4.35 -5.21 18.03
C ARG A 433 -4.05 -3.71 18.04
N THR A 434 -4.62 -2.97 18.98
CA THR A 434 -4.28 -1.57 19.23
C THR A 434 -2.99 -1.49 20.05
N LEU A 435 -1.96 -0.87 19.47
CA LEU A 435 -0.67 -0.65 20.13
C LEU A 435 -0.62 0.74 20.79
N HIS A 436 -1.24 1.74 20.17
CA HIS A 436 -1.28 3.10 20.67
C HIS A 436 -2.68 3.72 20.45
N THR A 437 -3.14 4.51 21.41
CA THR A 437 -4.28 5.41 21.26
C THR A 437 -3.92 6.73 21.94
N MET A 438 -4.05 7.83 21.20
CA MET A 438 -3.74 9.15 21.71
C MET A 438 -4.67 9.50 22.86
N ARG A 439 -4.09 10.08 23.90
CA ARG A 439 -4.82 10.70 25.01
C ARG A 439 -4.20 12.08 25.24
N PRO A 440 -4.82 13.15 24.74
CA PRO A 440 -4.37 14.51 24.98
C PRO A 440 -4.24 14.78 26.48
N LYS A 441 -3.18 15.51 26.84
CA LYS A 441 -2.92 15.95 28.22
C LYS A 441 -2.71 17.47 28.19
N PRO A 442 -3.80 18.25 28.09
CA PRO A 442 -3.68 19.70 28.08
C PRO A 442 -3.12 20.19 29.41
N ILE A 443 -2.29 21.22 29.37
CA ILE A 443 -1.69 21.88 30.53
C ILE A 443 -2.12 23.34 30.53
N SER A 444 -2.26 23.94 31.71
CA SER A 444 -2.46 25.38 31.84
C SER A 444 -1.14 26.07 31.51
N ALA A 445 -1.01 26.58 30.28
CA ALA A 445 0.21 27.24 29.83
C ALA A 445 0.15 28.76 30.02
N LEU A 446 -1.02 29.34 30.29
CA LEU A 446 -1.19 30.75 30.63
C LEU A 446 -2.06 30.89 31.87
N PRO A 447 -1.78 31.86 32.75
CA PRO A 447 -2.75 32.26 33.76
C PRO A 447 -3.97 32.89 33.09
N GLU A 448 -5.17 32.68 33.62
CA GLU A 448 -6.42 33.24 33.06
C GLU A 448 -6.36 34.75 32.85
N THR A 449 -5.64 35.46 33.71
CA THR A 449 -5.42 36.92 33.64
C THR A 449 -4.57 37.37 32.46
N ALA A 450 -3.81 36.46 31.83
CA ALA A 450 -2.99 36.74 30.65
C ALA A 450 -3.67 36.29 29.35
N VAL A 451 -4.90 35.78 29.41
CA VAL A 451 -5.64 35.38 28.22
C VAL A 451 -6.26 36.65 27.61
N PRO A 452 -5.93 37.02 26.35
CA PRO A 452 -6.43 38.25 25.75
C PRO A 452 -7.97 38.25 25.57
N TYR A 453 -8.57 37.06 25.54
CA TYR A 453 -10.00 36.85 25.33
C TYR A 453 -10.49 35.69 26.22
N PRO A 454 -11.56 35.85 27.01
CA PRO A 454 -12.10 34.75 27.82
C PRO A 454 -12.64 33.61 26.94
N ALA A 455 -12.55 32.36 27.40
CA ALA A 455 -13.08 31.21 26.67
C ALA A 455 -14.58 31.37 26.38
N GLY A 456 -14.98 30.99 25.17
CA GLY A 456 -16.35 31.18 24.68
C GLY A 456 -16.58 32.55 24.02
N SER A 457 -15.56 33.40 23.90
CA SER A 457 -15.60 34.57 23.03
C SER A 457 -15.90 34.17 21.57
N PRO A 458 -16.57 35.04 20.78
CA PRO A 458 -16.72 34.83 19.34
C PRO A 458 -15.35 34.67 18.67
N THR A 459 -15.32 34.09 17.47
CA THR A 459 -14.10 33.81 16.71
C THR A 459 -13.15 35.01 16.73
N THR A 460 -11.98 34.81 17.33
CA THR A 460 -10.94 35.82 17.44
C THR A 460 -10.12 35.82 16.18
N THR A 461 -10.03 36.98 15.53
CA THR A 461 -9.27 37.16 14.30
C THR A 461 -8.05 38.00 14.57
N PHE A 462 -6.89 37.52 14.13
CA PHE A 462 -5.65 38.26 14.21
C PHE A 462 -4.93 38.27 12.86
N THR A 463 -4.52 39.47 12.43
CA THR A 463 -3.67 39.67 11.24
C THR A 463 -2.43 40.44 11.61
N GLY A 464 -1.25 39.93 11.25
CA GLY A 464 0.02 40.61 11.49
C GLY A 464 1.13 40.04 10.63
N GLY A 465 2.36 40.43 10.92
CA GLY A 465 3.53 39.98 10.18
C GLY A 465 4.70 40.95 10.28
N ALA A 466 5.70 40.72 9.44
CA ALA A 466 6.87 41.56 9.34
C ALA A 466 6.73 42.57 8.18
N GLY A 467 7.09 43.82 8.46
CA GLY A 467 6.93 44.95 7.53
C GLY A 467 5.52 45.53 7.53
N THR A 468 5.36 46.73 6.98
CA THR A 468 4.08 47.46 6.93
C THR A 468 3.83 48.06 5.55
N GLY A 469 2.56 48.14 5.15
CA GLY A 469 2.18 48.76 3.88
C GLY A 469 2.89 48.10 2.67
N PRO A 470 3.56 48.89 1.81
CA PRO A 470 4.34 48.38 0.68
C PRO A 470 5.54 47.51 1.06
N GLU A 471 6.01 47.58 2.31
CA GLU A 471 7.18 46.88 2.85
C GLU A 471 6.83 45.53 3.51
N THR A 472 5.59 45.07 3.40
CA THR A 472 5.15 43.80 4.01
C THR A 472 5.97 42.64 3.43
N ARG A 473 6.68 41.89 4.27
CA ARG A 473 7.51 40.73 3.89
C ARG A 473 6.83 39.41 4.20
N THR A 474 6.12 39.35 5.33
CA THR A 474 5.36 38.17 5.75
C THR A 474 3.96 38.59 6.16
N LEU A 475 3.02 37.67 6.05
CA LEU A 475 1.65 37.84 6.52
C LEU A 475 1.22 36.60 7.28
N TRP A 476 0.65 36.84 8.44
CA TRP A 476 0.03 35.86 9.30
C TRP A 476 -1.42 36.25 9.47
N HIS A 477 -2.33 35.31 9.23
CA HIS A 477 -3.74 35.47 9.51
C HIS A 477 -4.21 34.26 10.30
N THR A 478 -4.76 34.49 11.49
CA THR A 478 -5.28 33.43 12.35
C THR A 478 -6.69 33.74 12.77
N GLU A 479 -7.58 32.76 12.66
CA GLU A 479 -8.90 32.78 13.25
C GLU A 479 -9.06 31.61 14.20
N SER A 480 -9.38 31.92 15.46
CA SER A 480 -9.46 30.92 16.51
C SER A 480 -10.67 31.14 17.42
N ASP A 481 -11.36 30.05 17.73
CA ASP A 481 -12.37 29.95 18.79
C ASP A 481 -12.20 28.63 19.54
N LYS A 482 -13.18 28.23 20.37
CA LYS A 482 -13.12 27.00 21.16
C LYS A 482 -13.13 25.72 20.31
N GLU A 483 -13.58 25.79 19.06
CA GLU A 483 -13.77 24.61 18.20
C GLU A 483 -12.59 24.40 17.27
N LEU A 484 -12.07 25.50 16.71
CA LEU A 484 -11.05 25.43 15.69
C LEU A 484 -10.13 26.65 15.73
N SER A 485 -8.83 26.40 15.57
CA SER A 485 -7.81 27.42 15.28
C SER A 485 -7.23 27.18 13.90
N VAL A 486 -7.32 28.16 13.01
CA VAL A 486 -6.76 28.10 11.66
C VAL A 486 -5.78 29.26 11.46
N THR A 487 -4.53 28.91 11.17
CA THR A 487 -3.45 29.86 10.91
C THR A 487 -2.94 29.70 9.49
N VAL A 488 -2.90 30.80 8.74
CA VAL A 488 -2.23 30.93 7.44
C VAL A 488 -1.01 31.82 7.58
N ALA A 489 0.13 31.34 7.08
CA ALA A 489 1.36 32.11 6.97
C ALA A 489 1.78 32.21 5.50
N LEU A 490 2.04 33.44 5.04
CA LEU A 490 2.51 33.75 3.69
C LEU A 490 3.86 34.45 3.75
N PHE A 491 4.77 34.06 2.87
CA PHE A 491 5.99 34.80 2.55
C PHE A 491 6.33 34.60 1.08
N ALA A 492 7.10 35.50 0.49
CA ALA A 492 7.48 35.40 -0.91
C ALA A 492 8.98 35.47 -1.08
N GLU A 493 9.48 34.86 -2.14
CA GLU A 493 10.89 34.93 -2.52
C GLU A 493 11.04 35.11 -4.03
N TYR A 494 12.17 35.72 -4.41
CA TYR A 494 12.69 35.55 -5.75
C TYR A 494 13.40 34.20 -5.81
N PRO A 495 13.01 33.30 -6.73
CA PRO A 495 13.67 32.00 -6.87
C PRO A 495 15.16 32.15 -7.10
N ALA A 496 15.94 31.17 -6.66
CA ALA A 496 17.36 31.08 -6.94
C ALA A 496 17.62 31.13 -8.47
N ARG A 497 18.66 31.85 -8.88
CA ARG A 497 19.11 31.92 -10.28
C ARG A 497 20.63 31.79 -10.34
N ASP A 498 21.12 30.89 -11.18
CA ASP A 498 22.54 30.56 -11.31
C ASP A 498 23.18 30.25 -9.95
N LYS A 499 24.19 31.03 -9.55
CA LYS A 499 24.88 30.91 -8.25
C LYS A 499 24.26 31.77 -7.14
N GLN A 500 23.17 32.49 -7.41
CA GLN A 500 22.52 33.34 -6.42
C GLN A 500 21.44 32.55 -5.67
N PRO A 501 21.48 32.53 -4.32
CA PRO A 501 20.44 31.89 -3.53
C PRO A 501 19.10 32.64 -3.67
N ALA A 502 18.02 31.96 -3.30
CA ALA A 502 16.72 32.60 -3.19
C ALA A 502 16.79 33.78 -2.19
N ARG A 503 16.05 34.85 -2.48
CA ARG A 503 16.06 36.06 -1.64
C ARG A 503 14.63 36.50 -1.31
N PRO A 504 14.37 37.04 -0.11
CA PRO A 504 13.03 37.47 0.27
C PRO A 504 12.45 38.50 -0.69
N ALA A 505 11.14 38.39 -0.91
CA ALA A 505 10.35 39.32 -1.71
C ALA A 505 9.21 39.90 -0.86
N ARG A 506 8.77 41.11 -1.22
CA ARG A 506 7.65 41.76 -0.56
C ARG A 506 6.32 41.18 -1.04
N LEU A 507 5.36 41.08 -0.13
CA LEU A 507 3.98 40.74 -0.42
C LEU A 507 3.26 41.94 -1.03
N GLY A 508 2.64 41.74 -2.19
CA GLY A 508 1.65 42.67 -2.74
C GLY A 508 0.31 42.61 -2.00
N ASP A 509 -0.68 43.37 -2.46
CA ASP A 509 -1.99 43.43 -1.79
C ASP A 509 -2.88 42.22 -2.08
N ALA A 510 -2.65 41.51 -3.19
CA ALA A 510 -3.43 40.32 -3.54
C ALA A 510 -3.24 39.17 -2.51
N PRO A 511 -2.01 38.79 -2.10
CA PRO A 511 -1.80 37.86 -0.99
C PRO A 511 -2.47 38.30 0.33
N LYS A 512 -2.52 39.60 0.62
CA LYS A 512 -3.15 40.13 1.84
C LYS A 512 -4.65 39.91 1.89
N ARG A 513 -5.34 39.96 0.75
CA ARG A 513 -6.77 39.61 0.64
C ARG A 513 -7.00 38.10 0.56
N PHE A 514 -6.02 37.37 0.03
CA PHE A 514 -6.10 35.91 -0.11
C PHE A 514 -6.09 35.19 1.25
N ALA A 515 -5.20 35.56 2.19
CA ALA A 515 -5.08 34.83 3.45
C ALA A 515 -6.38 34.77 4.28
N PRO A 516 -7.12 35.87 4.50
CA PRO A 516 -8.41 35.81 5.20
C PRO A 516 -9.43 34.91 4.50
N SER A 517 -9.56 35.04 3.16
CA SER A 517 -10.49 34.19 2.40
C SER A 517 -10.15 32.70 2.49
N LEU A 518 -8.85 32.37 2.50
CA LEU A 518 -8.39 30.99 2.65
C LEU A 518 -8.72 30.44 4.05
N VAL A 519 -8.53 31.23 5.10
CA VAL A 519 -8.88 30.81 6.46
C VAL A 519 -10.37 30.51 6.59
N GLN A 520 -11.23 31.41 6.09
CA GLN A 520 -12.68 31.22 6.11
C GLN A 520 -13.11 29.94 5.38
N GLU A 521 -12.60 29.72 4.17
CA GLU A 521 -12.89 28.50 3.39
C GLU A 521 -12.45 27.23 4.14
N VAL A 522 -11.26 27.22 4.75
CA VAL A 522 -10.77 26.07 5.53
C VAL A 522 -11.65 25.81 6.76
N ARG A 523 -12.05 26.87 7.47
CA ARG A 523 -12.97 26.76 8.62
C ARG A 523 -14.32 26.18 8.20
N GLU A 524 -14.92 26.72 7.14
CA GLU A 524 -16.20 26.23 6.62
C GLU A 524 -16.16 24.75 6.22
N GLN A 525 -15.06 24.29 5.59
CA GLN A 525 -14.93 22.88 5.23
C GLN A 525 -14.87 21.99 6.48
N LEU A 526 -14.08 22.38 7.47
CA LEU A 526 -13.88 21.59 8.69
C LEU A 526 -15.09 21.58 9.64
N LEU A 527 -15.94 22.61 9.60
CA LEU A 527 -17.17 22.66 10.38
C LEU A 527 -18.33 21.90 9.72
N ARG A 528 -18.19 21.52 8.44
CA ARG A 528 -19.16 20.68 7.71
C ARG A 528 -18.87 19.18 7.79
N SER A 529 -17.64 18.79 8.13
CA SER A 529 -17.18 17.39 8.19
C SER A 529 -17.27 16.79 9.59
#